data_AF-A0A914P5E7-F1
#
_entry.id   AF-A0A914P5E7-F1
#
_cell.length_a   1.000
_cell.length_b   1.000
_cell.length_c   1.000
_cell.angle_alpha   90.00
_cell.angle_beta   90.00
_cell.angle_gamma   90.00
#
_symmetry.space_group_name_H-M   'P 1'
#
loop_
_entity.id
_entity.type
_entity.pdbx_description
1 polymer ?
#
loop_
_entity_poly.entity_id
_entity_poly.type
_entity_poly.pdbx_seq_one_letter_code
_entity_poly.pdbx_strand_id
1 'polypeptide(L)'
;MIIYFLQQTDRLEVIHQSSASALIEKINLFQPPDYRTEDICHLISKDTKHKNDSVAFLTYEFAKFYSTFDFEKIIIDISQKQRRIWSKKDAENKKPIAVRCCFSGKNLAAQVSALCLSTFQKKMKEIIQAFEAEKEATVFSSDLEEFAKNFDAKSHK
;
A
#
# COMPACT_ATOMS: atom_id res chain seq x y z
N MET A 1 -5.63 2.39 -3.83
CA MET A 1 -4.93 2.74 -2.57
C MET A 1 -3.53 2.15 -2.54
N ILE A 2 -3.32 0.83 -2.58
CA ILE A 2 -1.97 0.22 -2.61
C ILE A 2 -1.11 0.77 -3.76
N ILE A 3 -1.60 0.75 -5.00
CA ILE A 3 -0.88 1.31 -6.17
C ILE A 3 -0.50 2.77 -5.94
N TYR A 4 -1.44 3.58 -5.42
CA TYR A 4 -1.16 4.98 -5.09
C TYR A 4 -0.07 5.12 -4.03
N PHE A 5 -0.12 4.33 -2.95
CA PHE A 5 0.92 4.28 -1.93
C PHE A 5 2.29 3.97 -2.56
N LEU A 6 2.38 2.90 -3.38
CA LEU A 6 3.63 2.52 -4.04
C LEU A 6 4.15 3.61 -4.98
N GLN A 7 3.26 4.34 -5.65
CA GLN A 7 3.63 5.50 -6.47
C GLN A 7 4.13 6.69 -5.64
N GLN A 8 3.52 6.95 -4.47
CA GLN A 8 3.93 8.02 -3.57
C GLN A 8 5.21 7.72 -2.80
N THR A 9 5.63 6.45 -2.74
CA THR A 9 6.89 6.00 -2.14
C THR A 9 7.95 5.66 -3.19
N ASP A 10 7.75 6.07 -4.44
CA ASP A 10 8.68 5.86 -5.56
C ASP A 10 9.01 4.38 -5.84
N ARG A 11 8.16 3.44 -5.40
CA ARG A 11 8.30 1.99 -5.65
C ARG A 11 7.58 1.52 -6.90
N LEU A 12 6.69 2.34 -7.44
CA LEU A 12 5.95 2.06 -8.66
C LEU A 12 5.83 3.31 -9.51
N GLU A 13 6.12 3.19 -10.80
CA GLU A 13 5.94 4.29 -11.73
C GLU A 13 4.46 4.61 -11.98
N VAL A 14 4.20 5.83 -12.45
CA VAL A 14 2.85 6.22 -12.84
C VAL A 14 2.50 5.58 -14.16
N ILE A 15 1.46 4.75 -14.16
CA ILE A 15 0.88 4.20 -15.38
C ILE A 15 -0.07 5.26 -15.95
N HIS A 16 0.38 5.95 -17.00
CA HIS A 16 -0.46 6.92 -17.69
C HIS A 16 -1.70 6.25 -18.30
N GLN A 17 -2.86 6.86 -18.09
CA GLN A 17 -4.14 6.33 -18.58
C GLN A 17 -4.15 6.14 -20.10
N SER A 18 -3.50 7.02 -20.87
CA SER A 18 -3.34 6.86 -22.32
C SER A 18 -2.65 5.55 -22.69
N SER A 19 -1.63 5.14 -21.93
CA SER A 19 -0.93 3.87 -22.11
C SER A 19 -1.82 2.68 -21.75
N ALA A 20 -2.62 2.79 -20.68
CA ALA A 20 -3.55 1.74 -20.28
C ALA A 20 -4.75 1.59 -21.23
N SER A 21 -5.31 2.70 -21.72
CA SER A 21 -6.38 2.72 -22.72
C SER A 21 -5.91 2.14 -24.05
N ALA A 22 -4.70 2.49 -24.51
CA ALA A 22 -4.09 1.86 -25.69
C ALA A 22 -3.85 0.35 -25.49
N LEU A 23 -3.54 -0.08 -24.26
CA LEU A 23 -3.41 -1.50 -23.91
C LEU A 23 -4.78 -2.20 -23.90
N ILE A 24 -5.81 -1.58 -23.33
CA ILE A 24 -7.19 -2.11 -23.29
C ILE A 24 -7.80 -2.13 -24.69
N GLU A 25 -7.55 -1.12 -25.54
CA GLU A 25 -7.95 -1.12 -26.95
C GLU A 25 -7.23 -2.23 -27.72
N LYS A 26 -5.93 -2.47 -27.47
CA LYS A 26 -5.22 -3.64 -27.99
C LYS A 26 -5.79 -4.96 -27.48
N ILE A 27 -6.15 -5.05 -26.20
CA ILE A 27 -6.80 -6.24 -25.62
C ILE A 27 -8.20 -6.45 -26.22
N ASN A 28 -8.96 -5.39 -26.49
CA ASN A 28 -10.27 -5.46 -27.16
C ASN A 28 -10.16 -5.77 -28.67
N LEU A 29 -8.99 -5.54 -29.29
CA LEU A 29 -8.67 -6.01 -30.64
C LEU A 29 -8.38 -7.52 -30.68
N PHE A 30 -8.08 -8.14 -29.52
CA PHE A 30 -8.14 -9.58 -29.35
C PHE A 30 -9.57 -9.96 -28.94
N GLN A 31 -10.32 -10.57 -29.85
CA GLN A 31 -11.60 -11.16 -29.47
C GLN A 31 -11.34 -12.43 -28.64
N PRO A 32 -12.25 -12.83 -27.74
CA PRO A 32 -12.18 -14.16 -27.13
C PRO A 32 -12.18 -15.18 -28.29
N PRO A 33 -11.14 -16.02 -28.43
CA PRO A 33 -10.51 -16.78 -27.35
C PRO A 33 -9.03 -16.45 -27.06
N ASP A 34 -8.49 -15.35 -27.56
CA ASP A 34 -7.02 -15.18 -27.62
C ASP A 34 -6.33 -14.77 -26.30
N TYR A 35 -7.08 -14.46 -25.23
CA TYR A 35 -6.50 -14.34 -23.89
C TYR A 35 -6.43 -15.73 -23.26
N ARG A 36 -5.25 -16.34 -23.24
CA ARG A 36 -5.03 -17.50 -22.39
C ARG A 36 -4.80 -16.99 -20.97
N THR A 37 -5.64 -17.44 -20.04
CA THR A 37 -5.46 -17.23 -18.60
C THR A 37 -4.03 -17.62 -18.14
N GLU A 38 -3.43 -18.57 -18.85
CA GLU A 38 -2.06 -19.06 -18.71
C GLU A 38 -1.01 -17.94 -18.86
N ASP A 39 -1.19 -16.98 -19.77
CA ASP A 39 -0.24 -15.88 -20.02
C ASP A 39 -0.16 -14.87 -18.86
N ILE A 40 -1.20 -14.81 -18.01
CA ILE A 40 -1.30 -13.92 -16.85
C ILE A 40 -0.82 -14.63 -15.57
N CYS A 41 -1.02 -15.95 -15.47
CA CYS A 41 -0.72 -16.74 -14.27
C CYS A 41 0.78 -16.95 -14.00
N HIS A 42 1.66 -16.74 -14.98
CA HIS A 42 3.12 -16.89 -14.80
C HIS A 42 3.82 -15.71 -14.11
N LEU A 43 3.09 -14.64 -13.78
CA LEU A 43 3.67 -13.41 -13.21
C LEU A 43 4.00 -13.50 -11.70
N ILE A 44 3.55 -14.53 -11.00
CA ILE A 44 3.98 -14.80 -9.62
C ILE A 44 5.29 -15.61 -9.70
N SER A 45 6.41 -14.91 -9.86
CA SER A 45 7.72 -15.53 -9.75
C SER A 45 7.87 -16.12 -8.34
N LYS A 46 8.18 -17.41 -8.24
CA LYS A 46 8.46 -18.11 -6.98
C LYS A 46 9.75 -17.64 -6.29
N ASP A 47 10.51 -16.74 -6.93
CA ASP A 47 11.75 -16.19 -6.38
C ASP A 47 11.49 -14.88 -5.65
N THR A 48 10.91 -14.97 -4.45
CA THR A 48 10.92 -13.88 -3.45
C THR A 48 12.30 -13.68 -2.81
N LYS A 49 13.39 -14.08 -3.48
CA LYS A 49 14.76 -13.99 -2.99
C LYS A 49 15.40 -12.61 -3.18
N HIS A 50 14.71 -11.65 -3.82
CA HIS A 50 15.24 -10.30 -4.01
C HIS A 50 14.80 -9.32 -2.90
N LYS A 51 15.78 -9.03 -2.04
CA LYS A 51 16.08 -7.78 -1.31
C LYS A 51 14.91 -7.00 -0.67
N ASN A 52 14.80 -7.23 0.64
CA ASN A 52 14.62 -6.25 1.73
C ASN A 52 13.25 -5.80 2.20
N ASP A 53 12.16 -6.00 1.46
CA ASP A 53 10.83 -5.68 1.99
C ASP A 53 9.98 -6.95 2.09
N SER A 54 9.95 -7.55 3.29
CA SER A 54 8.96 -8.59 3.56
C SER A 54 7.54 -8.02 3.35
N VAL A 55 6.58 -8.87 2.96
CA VAL A 55 5.16 -8.45 2.85
C VAL A 55 4.69 -7.78 4.16
N ALA A 56 5.23 -8.21 5.30
CA ALA A 56 4.97 -7.61 6.61
C ALA A 56 5.50 -6.17 6.70
N PHE A 57 6.73 -5.91 6.24
CA PHE A 57 7.30 -4.56 6.22
C PHE A 57 6.55 -3.62 5.26
N LEU A 58 6.17 -4.09 4.07
CA LEU A 58 5.30 -3.33 3.16
C LEU A 58 3.94 -3.01 3.79
N THR A 59 3.37 -3.94 4.55
CA THR A 59 2.11 -3.74 5.28
C THR A 59 2.27 -2.69 6.38
N TYR A 60 3.38 -2.72 7.12
CA TYR A 60 3.71 -1.70 8.12
C TYR A 60 3.86 -0.31 7.51
N GLU A 61 4.60 -0.17 6.42
CA GLU A 61 4.78 1.12 5.75
C GLU A 61 3.48 1.64 5.12
N PHE A 62 2.67 0.75 4.55
CA PHE A 62 1.32 1.08 4.10
C PHE A 62 0.46 1.62 5.25
N ALA A 63 0.49 0.95 6.40
CA ALA A 63 -0.25 1.39 7.59
C ALA A 63 0.25 2.76 8.10
N LYS A 64 1.57 2.97 8.16
CA LYS A 64 2.17 4.27 8.49
C LYS A 64 1.72 5.36 7.53
N PHE A 65 1.79 5.11 6.23
CA PHE A 65 1.37 6.06 5.20
C PHE A 65 -0.08 6.49 5.39
N TYR A 66 -1.00 5.53 5.56
CA TYR A 66 -2.43 5.83 5.65
C TYR A 66 -2.92 6.25 7.04
N SER A 67 -2.17 5.98 8.11
CA SER A 67 -2.50 6.49 9.46
C SER A 67 -2.32 8.01 9.59
N THR A 68 -1.46 8.60 8.76
CA THR A 68 -1.15 10.05 8.75
C THR A 68 -1.67 10.74 7.49
N PHE A 69 -2.34 10.01 6.60
CA PHE A 69 -2.86 10.54 5.34
C PHE A 69 -4.00 11.54 5.57
N ASP A 70 -3.91 12.71 4.96
CA ASP A 70 -4.91 13.77 5.04
C ASP A 70 -6.07 13.49 4.05
N PHE A 71 -6.96 12.58 4.43
CA PHE A 71 -8.14 12.21 3.64
C PHE A 71 -9.10 13.37 3.37
N GLU A 72 -9.05 14.42 4.20
CA GLU A 72 -9.88 15.60 4.03
C GLU A 72 -9.39 16.51 2.91
N LYS A 73 -8.09 16.48 2.60
CA LYS A 73 -7.49 17.35 1.59
C LYS A 73 -7.06 16.61 0.33
N ILE A 74 -6.61 15.36 0.46
CA ILE A 74 -5.93 14.64 -0.61
C ILE A 74 -6.87 13.63 -1.26
N ILE A 75 -6.92 13.65 -2.59
CA ILE A 75 -7.60 12.68 -3.43
C ILE A 75 -6.61 11.58 -3.82
N ILE A 76 -7.00 10.33 -3.61
CA ILE A 76 -6.23 9.16 -4.04
C ILE A 76 -6.50 8.97 -5.54
N ASP A 77 -5.51 9.31 -6.36
CA ASP A 77 -5.58 9.28 -7.83
C ASP A 77 -4.29 8.69 -8.38
N ILE A 78 -4.38 7.52 -9.02
CA ILE A 78 -3.21 6.78 -9.55
C ILE A 78 -2.75 7.29 -10.92
N SER A 79 -3.49 8.22 -11.53
CA SER A 79 -3.17 8.75 -12.86
C SER A 79 -2.06 9.81 -12.85
N GLN A 80 -1.66 10.28 -11.67
CA GLN A 80 -0.69 11.36 -11.48
C GLN A 80 0.26 11.02 -10.35
N LYS A 81 1.53 11.42 -10.50
CA LYS A 81 2.53 11.25 -9.43
C LYS A 81 2.31 12.27 -8.31
N GLN A 82 1.89 13.47 -8.66
CA GLN A 82 1.70 14.55 -7.70
C GLN A 82 0.41 14.34 -6.91
N ARG A 83 0.46 14.70 -5.62
CA ARG A 83 -0.71 14.65 -4.74
C ARG A 83 -1.78 15.58 -5.27
N ARG A 84 -2.96 15.04 -5.55
CA ARG A 84 -4.12 15.81 -5.94
C ARG A 84 -4.84 16.32 -4.70
N ILE A 85 -5.07 17.62 -4.63
CA ILE A 85 -5.82 18.25 -3.54
C ILE A 85 -7.24 18.54 -4.04
N TRP A 86 -8.23 18.45 -3.16
CA TRP A 86 -9.59 18.89 -3.45
C TRP A 86 -9.61 20.34 -3.96
N SER A 87 -10.33 20.58 -5.05
CA SER A 87 -10.57 21.94 -5.54
C SER A 87 -11.76 22.58 -4.81
N LYS A 88 -11.90 23.91 -4.91
CA LYS A 88 -13.09 24.62 -4.39
C LYS A 88 -14.39 24.09 -4.99
N LYS A 89 -14.38 23.62 -6.24
CA LYS A 89 -15.54 23.03 -6.92
C LYS A 89 -15.94 21.66 -6.36
N ASP A 90 -15.00 20.98 -5.73
CA ASP A 90 -15.26 19.67 -5.14
C ASP A 90 -15.78 19.76 -3.70
N ALA A 91 -15.70 20.94 -3.08
CA ALA A 91 -16.05 21.16 -1.67
C ALA A 91 -17.53 20.89 -1.36
N GLU A 92 -18.43 21.15 -2.33
CA GLU A 92 -19.87 20.89 -2.18
C GLU A 92 -20.20 19.38 -2.15
N ASN A 93 -19.30 18.54 -2.66
CA ASN A 93 -19.43 17.08 -2.67
C ASN A 93 -18.39 16.39 -1.79
N LYS A 94 -17.85 17.12 -0.78
CA LYS A 94 -16.77 16.60 0.07
C LYS A 94 -17.23 15.33 0.78
N LYS A 95 -16.59 14.21 0.43
CA LYS A 95 -16.75 12.92 1.11
C LYS A 95 -15.60 12.72 2.10
N PRO A 96 -15.78 11.88 3.14
CA PRO A 96 -14.71 11.57 4.09
C PRO A 96 -13.43 11.07 3.40
N ILE A 97 -13.60 10.31 2.31
CA ILE A 97 -12.50 9.79 1.49
C ILE A 97 -12.81 9.99 0.01
N ALA A 98 -11.77 10.28 -0.76
CA ALA A 98 -11.83 10.40 -2.21
C ALA A 98 -10.85 9.44 -2.87
N VAL A 99 -11.39 8.42 -3.56
CA VAL A 99 -10.61 7.52 -4.40
C VAL A 99 -11.10 7.69 -5.83
N ARG A 100 -10.34 8.40 -6.66
CA ARG A 100 -10.75 8.69 -8.03
C ARG A 100 -10.47 7.50 -8.94
N CYS A 101 -11.51 7.04 -9.64
CA CYS A 101 -11.33 6.13 -10.76
C CYS A 101 -10.58 6.85 -11.89
N CYS A 102 -9.45 6.29 -12.34
CA CYS A 102 -8.69 6.86 -13.45
C CYS A 102 -9.50 6.86 -14.77
N PHE A 103 -10.38 5.89 -14.98
CA PHE A 103 -11.20 5.80 -16.20
C PHE A 103 -12.43 6.72 -16.19
N SER A 104 -13.26 6.62 -15.14
CA SER A 104 -14.55 7.33 -15.10
C SER A 104 -14.49 8.69 -14.39
N GLY A 105 -13.40 9.00 -13.69
CA GLY A 105 -13.28 10.19 -12.85
C GLY A 105 -14.14 10.17 -11.57
N LYS A 106 -15.01 9.18 -11.40
CA LYS A 106 -15.91 9.06 -10.23
C LYS A 106 -15.15 8.69 -8.96
N ASN A 107 -15.70 9.09 -7.80
CA ASN A 107 -15.21 8.66 -6.50
C ASN A 107 -15.69 7.23 -6.20
N LEU A 108 -14.76 6.26 -6.20
CA LEU A 108 -15.00 4.85 -5.88
C LEU A 108 -15.37 4.64 -4.40
N ALA A 109 -14.98 5.58 -3.52
CA ALA A 109 -15.24 5.51 -2.09
C ALA A 109 -16.44 6.38 -1.65
N ALA A 110 -17.34 6.73 -2.58
CA ALA A 110 -18.44 7.65 -2.32
C ALA A 110 -19.40 7.20 -1.21
N GLN A 111 -19.49 5.89 -0.94
CA GLN A 111 -20.34 5.30 0.11
C GLN A 111 -19.65 5.20 1.48
N VAL A 112 -18.35 5.49 1.56
CA VAL A 112 -17.60 5.36 2.82
C VAL A 112 -17.98 6.50 3.76
N SER A 113 -18.52 6.13 4.91
CA SER A 113 -18.89 7.08 5.97
C SER A 113 -17.67 7.55 6.77
N ALA A 114 -17.83 8.63 7.53
CA ALA A 114 -16.80 9.12 8.44
C ALA A 114 -16.45 8.07 9.52
N LEU A 115 -17.44 7.28 9.98
CA LEU A 115 -17.23 6.20 10.93
C LEU A 115 -16.35 5.09 10.33
N CYS A 116 -16.61 4.69 9.08
CA CYS A 116 -15.78 3.71 8.37
C CYS A 116 -14.34 4.20 8.22
N LEU A 117 -14.14 5.48 7.87
CA LEU A 117 -12.81 6.07 7.75
C LEU A 117 -12.07 6.11 9.10
N SER A 118 -12.74 6.54 10.16
CA SER A 118 -12.17 6.56 11.52
C SER A 118 -11.77 5.15 11.98
N THR A 119 -12.63 4.16 11.71
CA THR A 119 -12.33 2.74 12.00
C THR A 119 -11.12 2.26 11.22
N PHE A 120 -11.04 2.60 9.93
CA PHE A 120 -9.89 2.27 9.10
C PHE A 120 -8.59 2.88 9.65
N GLN A 121 -8.58 4.17 10.00
CA GLN A 121 -7.41 4.83 10.59
C GLN A 121 -7.01 4.23 11.94
N LYS A 122 -7.99 3.85 12.77
CA LYS A 122 -7.74 3.11 14.01
C LYS A 122 -7.05 1.78 13.73
N LYS A 123 -7.53 1.01 12.75
CA LYS A 123 -6.92 -0.26 12.34
C LYS A 123 -5.50 -0.09 11.79
N MET A 124 -5.22 0.98 11.04
CA MET A 124 -3.85 1.28 10.63
C MET A 124 -2.93 1.51 11.84
N LYS A 125 -3.39 2.23 12.87
CA LYS A 125 -2.62 2.45 14.11
C LYS A 125 -2.39 1.16 14.89
N GLU A 126 -3.39 0.29 14.99
CA GLU A 126 -3.26 -1.03 15.63
C GLU A 126 -2.19 -1.89 14.93
N ILE A 127 -2.16 -1.89 13.59
CA ILE A 127 -1.13 -2.62 12.81
C ILE A 127 0.28 -2.07 13.12
N ILE A 128 0.44 -0.74 13.17
CA ILE A 128 1.71 -0.09 13.49
C ILE A 128 2.19 -0.51 14.88
N GLN A 129 1.30 -0.45 15.88
CA GLN A 129 1.61 -0.84 17.26
C GLN A 129 2.00 -2.31 17.38
N ALA A 130 1.27 -3.22 16.71
CA ALA A 130 1.60 -4.64 16.71
C ALA A 130 2.99 -4.89 16.13
N PHE A 131 3.30 -4.25 15.00
CA PHE A 131 4.60 -4.40 14.35
C PHE A 131 5.76 -3.82 15.17
N GLU A 132 5.55 -2.68 15.82
CA GLU A 132 6.56 -2.05 16.69
C GLU A 132 6.81 -2.88 17.96
N ALA A 133 5.76 -3.43 18.58
CA ALA A 133 5.88 -4.33 19.72
C ALA A 133 6.62 -5.63 19.37
N GLU A 134 6.34 -6.23 18.21
CA GLU A 134 7.07 -7.43 17.74
C GLU A 134 8.55 -7.14 17.50
N LYS A 135 8.88 -5.97 16.92
CA LYS A 135 10.26 -5.55 16.70
C LYS A 135 11.01 -5.37 18.03
N GLU A 136 10.40 -4.71 19.01
CA GLU A 136 10.97 -4.52 20.35
C GLU A 136 11.18 -5.87 21.07
N ALA A 137 10.20 -6.78 21.00
CA ALA A 137 10.32 -8.12 21.59
C ALA A 137 11.46 -8.94 20.97
N THR A 138 11.65 -8.82 19.65
CA THR A 138 12.72 -9.51 18.93
C THR A 138 14.10 -8.99 19.36
N VAL A 139 14.27 -7.67 19.47
CA VAL A 139 15.54 -7.06 19.94
C VAL A 139 15.83 -7.44 21.39
N PHE A 140 14.82 -7.44 22.25
CA PHE A 140 14.98 -7.83 23.64
C PHE A 140 15.41 -9.31 23.79
N SER A 141 14.88 -10.22 22.95
CA SER A 141 15.30 -11.62 22.96
C SER A 141 16.74 -11.84 22.48
N SER A 142 17.22 -11.08 21.48
CA SER A 142 18.59 -11.21 21.00
C SER A 142 19.60 -10.72 22.04
N ASP A 143 19.27 -9.65 22.77
CA ASP A 143 20.12 -9.11 23.83
C ASP A 143 20.22 -10.07 25.02
N LEU A 144 19.13 -10.77 25.35
CA LEU A 144 19.11 -11.81 26.38
C LEU A 144 19.95 -13.04 25.99
N GLU A 145 19.88 -13.49 24.73
CA GLU A 145 20.69 -14.61 24.25
C GLU A 145 22.18 -14.25 24.19
N GLU A 146 22.54 -13.04 23.79
CA GLU A 146 23.93 -12.56 23.83
C GLU A 146 24.42 -12.40 25.27
N PHE A 147 23.58 -11.91 26.18
CA PHE A 147 23.92 -11.85 27.61
C PHE A 147 24.18 -13.25 28.18
N ALA A 148 23.30 -14.23 27.91
CA ALA A 148 23.45 -15.60 28.39
C ALA A 148 24.76 -16.25 27.87
N LYS A 149 25.07 -16.08 26.58
CA LYS A 149 26.33 -16.57 25.98
C LYS A 149 27.58 -15.94 26.62
N ASN A 150 27.52 -14.65 26.93
CA ASN A 150 28.62 -13.94 27.58
C ASN A 150 28.77 -14.26 29.08
N PHE A 151 27.68 -14.68 29.73
CA PHE A 151 27.69 -15.12 31.12
C PHE A 151 28.29 -16.53 31.26
N ASP A 152 27.87 -17.48 30.40
CA ASP A 152 28.42 -18.84 30.38
C ASP A 152 29.90 -18.89 29.98
N ALA A 153 30.34 -18.00 29.09
CA ALA A 153 31.76 -17.90 28.70
C ALA A 153 32.69 -17.43 29.84
N LYS A 154 32.16 -16.81 30.90
CA LYS A 154 32.94 -16.31 32.05
C LYS A 154 32.97 -17.27 33.24
N SER A 155 32.13 -18.30 33.29
CA SER A 155 32.08 -19.28 34.40
C SER A 155 33.11 -20.42 34.26
N HIS A 156 33.81 -20.50 33.13
CA HIS A 156 34.83 -21.52 32.82
C HIS A 156 36.30 -21.03 32.93
N LYS A 157 36.58 -20.10 33.85
CA LYS A 157 37.96 -19.74 34.25
C LYS A 157 38.15 -19.79 35.76
#